data_AF-A0A401QAB4-F1
#
_entry.id   AF-A0A401QAB4-F1
#
_cell.length_a   1.000
_cell.length_b   1.000
_cell.length_c   1.000
_cell.angle_alpha   90.00
_cell.angle_beta   90.00
_cell.angle_gamma   90.00
#
_symmetry.space_group_name_H-M   'P 1'
#
loop_
_entity.id
_entity.type
_entity.pdbx_description
1 polymer ?
#
loop_
_entity_poly.entity_id
_entity_poly.type
_entity_poly.pdbx_seq_one_letter_code
_entity_poly.pdbx_strand_id
1 'polypeptide(L)'
;MGKKSTEGKIAEEVNFLVNILERYKGQPFETAQIVSSAVSNIICSIIFGQRFDYEDELFISLTTMMDEITRLGGTAPIHVIIFVCYSDKVACLCA
;
A
#
# COMPACT_ATOMS: atom_id res chain seq x y z
N MET A 1 -6.33 -14.35 15.70
CA MET A 1 -5.42 -13.50 14.91
C MET A 1 -3.99 -13.87 15.29
N GLY A 2 -3.25 -14.57 14.44
CA GLY A 2 -1.94 -15.14 14.79
C GLY A 2 -0.95 -15.01 13.64
N LYS A 3 0.35 -15.09 13.94
CA LYS A 3 1.47 -14.90 13.00
C LYS A 3 1.31 -15.57 11.63
N LYS A 4 0.68 -16.74 11.57
CA LYS A 4 0.38 -17.47 10.31
C LYS A 4 -0.57 -16.73 9.35
N SER A 5 -1.44 -15.86 9.86
CA SER A 5 -2.37 -15.06 9.02
C SER A 5 -1.68 -13.88 8.36
N THR A 6 -0.59 -13.36 8.93
CA THR A 6 0.16 -12.23 8.36
C THR A 6 1.09 -12.73 7.25
N GLU A 7 1.76 -13.85 7.48
CA GLU A 7 2.62 -14.50 6.49
C GLU A 7 1.85 -14.85 5.21
N GLY A 8 0.61 -15.35 5.32
CA GLY A 8 -0.25 -15.60 4.16
C GLY A 8 -0.57 -14.34 3.35
N LYS A 9 -0.83 -13.20 4.02
CA LYS A 9 -1.07 -11.90 3.35
C LYS A 9 0.17 -11.34 2.66
N ILE A 10 1.34 -11.52 3.29
CA ILE A 10 2.62 -11.14 2.68
C ILE A 10 2.89 -12.01 1.44
N ALA A 11 2.71 -13.33 1.55
CA ALA A 11 2.90 -14.24 0.43
C ALA A 11 1.92 -13.96 -0.71
N GLU A 12 0.67 -13.62 -0.40
CA GLU A 12 -0.31 -13.16 -1.39
C GLU A 12 0.19 -11.90 -2.11
N GLU A 13 0.60 -10.85 -1.37
CA GLU A 13 1.06 -9.61 -1.98
C GLU A 13 2.33 -9.79 -2.84
N VAL A 14 3.25 -10.66 -2.41
CA VAL A 14 4.45 -10.98 -3.20
C VAL A 14 4.08 -11.53 -4.59
N ASN A 15 3.02 -12.33 -4.70
CA ASN A 15 2.56 -12.81 -6.01
C ASN A 15 2.05 -11.65 -6.89
N PHE A 16 1.36 -10.66 -6.32
CA PHE A 16 0.93 -9.47 -7.06
C PHE A 16 2.11 -8.60 -7.48
N LEU A 17 3.07 -8.40 -6.57
CA LEU A 17 4.28 -7.65 -6.83
C LEU A 17 5.10 -8.26 -7.98
N VAL A 18 5.30 -9.58 -7.99
CA VAL A 18 6.00 -10.28 -9.09
C VAL A 18 5.28 -10.06 -10.42
N ASN A 19 3.95 -10.20 -10.47
CA ASN A 19 3.18 -9.95 -11.68
C ASN A 19 3.34 -8.51 -12.19
N ILE A 20 3.36 -7.52 -11.29
CA ILE A 20 3.60 -6.11 -11.64
C ILE A 20 5.01 -5.93 -12.20
N LEU A 21 6.03 -6.49 -11.55
CA LEU A 21 7.42 -6.39 -12.00
C LEU A 21 7.63 -7.03 -13.38
N GLU A 22 6.97 -8.15 -13.66
CA GLU A 22 7.01 -8.80 -14.98
C GLU A 22 6.42 -7.92 -16.10
N ARG A 23 5.41 -7.11 -15.80
CA ARG A 23 4.81 -6.16 -16.77
C ARG A 23 5.80 -5.11 -17.27
N TYR A 24 6.79 -4.74 -16.46
CA TYR A 24 7.83 -3.80 -16.87
C TYR A 24 8.78 -4.37 -17.93
N LYS A 25 8.82 -5.69 -18.15
CA LYS A 25 9.62 -6.33 -19.22
C LYS A 25 11.09 -5.87 -19.27
N GLY A 26 11.68 -5.63 -18.10
CA GLY A 26 13.06 -5.14 -17.95
C GLY A 26 13.27 -3.65 -18.22
N GLN A 27 12.19 -2.88 -18.42
CA GLN A 27 12.25 -1.42 -18.49
C GLN A 27 12.50 -0.82 -17.10
N PRO A 28 13.15 0.35 -17.02
CA PRO A 28 13.27 1.10 -15.78
C PRO A 28 11.90 1.46 -15.21
N PHE A 29 11.77 1.40 -13.89
CA PHE A 29 10.57 1.78 -13.18
C PHE A 29 10.94 2.42 -11.84
N GLU A 30 10.02 3.19 -11.28
CA GLU A 30 10.25 3.76 -9.96
C GLU A 30 9.97 2.73 -8.87
N THR A 31 11.03 2.25 -8.22
CA THR A 31 10.98 1.16 -7.25
C THR A 31 10.31 1.60 -5.96
N ALA A 32 10.54 2.85 -5.54
CA ALA A 32 9.97 3.40 -4.30
C ALA A 32 8.44 3.35 -4.33
N GLN A 33 7.83 3.72 -5.47
CA GLN A 33 6.39 3.74 -5.63
C GLN A 33 5.79 2.34 -5.54
N ILE A 34 6.32 1.38 -6.30
CA ILE A 34 5.79 0.00 -6.34
C ILE A 34 5.92 -0.68 -4.97
N VAL A 35 7.06 -0.52 -4.30
CA VAL A 35 7.29 -1.11 -2.97
C VAL A 35 6.38 -0.45 -1.93
N SER A 36 6.20 0.87 -1.99
CA SER A 36 5.28 1.60 -1.09
C SER A 36 3.83 1.12 -1.25
N SER A 37 3.37 0.91 -2.49
CA SER A 37 2.05 0.34 -2.78
C SER A 37 1.91 -1.08 -2.20
N ALA A 38 2.90 -1.95 -2.38
CA ALA A 38 2.88 -3.32 -1.84
C ALA A 38 2.80 -3.34 -0.31
N VAL A 39 3.62 -2.53 0.36
CA VAL A 39 3.61 -2.40 1.83
C VAL A 39 2.26 -1.87 2.32
N SER A 40 1.71 -0.86 1.64
CA SER A 40 0.40 -0.29 1.96
C SER A 40 -0.72 -1.33 1.81
N ASN A 41 -0.69 -2.15 0.77
CA ASN A 41 -1.66 -3.23 0.57
C ASN A 41 -1.57 -4.32 1.64
N ILE A 42 -0.37 -4.73 2.06
CA ILE A 42 -0.20 -5.67 3.18
C ILE A 42 -0.84 -5.10 4.45
N ILE A 43 -0.58 -3.82 4.75
CA ILE A 43 -1.13 -3.13 5.93
C ILE A 43 -2.65 -3.03 5.83
N CYS A 44 -3.20 -2.52 4.72
CA CYS A 44 -4.64 -2.35 4.56
C CYS A 44 -5.36 -3.73 4.50
N SER A 45 -4.72 -4.80 4.01
CA SER A 45 -5.21 -6.18 4.11
C SER A 45 -5.21 -6.70 5.56
N ILE A 46 -4.20 -6.36 6.37
CA ILE A 46 -4.17 -6.72 7.79
C ILE A 46 -5.28 -6.00 8.58
N ILE A 47 -5.47 -4.71 8.34
CA ILE A 47 -6.36 -3.85 9.13
C ILE A 47 -7.82 -3.96 8.66
N PHE A 48 -8.06 -3.91 7.35
CA PHE A 48 -9.39 -3.82 6.75
C PHE A 48 -9.83 -5.11 6.06
N GLY A 49 -8.94 -6.10 5.92
CA GLY A 49 -9.25 -7.33 5.19
C GLY A 49 -9.45 -7.12 3.68
N GLN A 50 -9.03 -5.97 3.15
CA GLN A 50 -9.18 -5.59 1.76
C GLN A 50 -7.87 -5.03 1.19
N ARG A 51 -7.74 -5.09 -0.12
CA ARG A 51 -6.57 -4.73 -0.92
C ARG A 51 -6.98 -3.76 -2.01
N PHE A 52 -6.10 -2.83 -2.35
CA PHE A 52 -6.32 -1.85 -3.41
C PHE A 52 -5.56 -2.26 -4.67
N ASP A 53 -6.07 -1.86 -5.84
CA ASP A 53 -5.39 -2.12 -7.10
C ASP A 53 -4.15 -1.20 -7.22
N TYR A 54 -3.10 -1.70 -7.86
CA TYR A 54 -1.91 -0.90 -8.17
C TYR A 54 -2.21 0.20 -9.20
N GLU A 55 -3.31 0.08 -9.94
CA GLU A 55 -3.80 1.05 -10.92
C GLU A 55 -4.86 2.01 -10.36
N ASP A 56 -5.22 1.89 -9.07
CA ASP A 56 -6.19 2.78 -8.44
C ASP A 56 -5.60 4.18 -8.23
N GLU A 57 -6.10 5.17 -8.98
CA GLU A 57 -5.60 6.55 -8.96
C GLU A 57 -5.71 7.20 -7.57
N LEU A 58 -6.75 6.88 -6.80
CA LEU A 58 -6.92 7.39 -5.44
C LEU A 58 -5.83 6.80 -4.54
N PHE A 59 -5.59 5.49 -4.65
CA PHE A 59 -4.56 4.81 -3.88
C PHE A 59 -3.13 5.28 -4.25
N ILE A 60 -2.85 5.49 -5.53
CA ILE A 60 -1.57 6.04 -6.01
C ILE A 60 -1.36 7.47 -5.49
N SER A 61 -2.37 8.32 -5.61
CA SER A 61 -2.31 9.70 -5.09
C SER A 61 -2.06 9.71 -3.59
N LEU A 62 -2.75 8.81 -2.87
CA LEU A 62 -2.60 8.66 -1.44
C LEU A 62 -1.17 8.29 -1.07
N THR A 63 -0.67 7.17 -1.60
CA THR A 63 0.69 6.66 -1.34
C THR A 63 1.78 7.67 -1.69
N THR A 64 1.58 8.48 -2.74
CA THR A 64 2.48 9.56 -3.13
C THR A 64 2.48 10.71 -2.11
N MET A 65 1.30 11.16 -1.67
CA MET A 65 1.18 12.16 -0.60
C MET A 65 1.81 11.66 0.71
N MET A 66 1.68 10.37 1.01
CA MET A 66 2.28 9.77 2.20
C MET A 66 3.81 9.83 2.18
N ASP A 67 4.40 9.53 1.02
CA ASP A 67 5.85 9.59 0.82
C ASP A 67 6.35 11.03 1.00
N GLU A 68 5.61 12.01 0.49
CA GLU A 68 5.92 13.42 0.65
C GLU A 68 5.79 13.91 2.10
N ILE A 69 4.71 13.52 2.81
CA ILE A 69 4.53 13.82 4.23
C ILE A 69 5.65 13.20 5.07
N THR A 70 6.06 11.97 4.75
CA THR A 70 7.17 11.27 5.43
C THR A 70 8.49 11.99 5.19
N ARG A 71 8.75 12.38 3.94
CA ARG A 71 9.96 13.11 3.54
C ARG A 71 10.08 14.48 4.21
N LEU A 72 8.97 15.18 4.39
CA LEU A 72 8.93 16.53 4.97
C LEU A 72 8.79 16.53 6.51
N GLY A 73 8.09 15.55 7.07
CA GLY A 73 7.68 15.53 8.48
C GLY A 73 8.47 14.59 9.40
N GLY A 74 9.29 13.68 8.85
CA GLY A 74 10.12 12.76 9.63
C GLY A 74 9.35 11.76 10.52
N THR A 75 8.03 11.66 10.37
CA THR A 75 7.18 10.71 11.11
C THR A 75 7.32 9.30 10.52
N ALA A 76 7.21 8.27 11.37
CA ALA A 76 7.33 6.89 10.91
C ALA A 76 6.24 6.60 9.86
N PRO A 77 6.59 6.20 8.62
CA PRO A 77 5.64 6.04 7.51
C PRO A 77 4.47 5.11 7.86
N ILE A 78 4.70 4.15 8.76
CA ILE A 78 3.69 3.22 9.29
C ILE A 78 2.53 3.94 9.98
N HIS A 79 2.78 4.99 10.76
CA HIS A 79 1.72 5.69 11.51
C HIS A 79 0.84 6.54 10.60
N VAL A 80 1.45 7.13 9.56
CA VAL A 80 0.73 7.95 8.58
C VAL A 80 -0.16 7.03 7.73
N ILE A 81 0.37 5.89 7.24
CA ILE A 81 -0.38 4.95 6.37
C ILE A 81 -1.65 4.46 7.06
N ILE A 82 -1.59 4.14 8.34
CA ILE A 82 -2.75 3.67 9.11
C ILE A 82 -3.79 4.78 9.30
N PHE A 83 -3.35 6.00 9.65
CA PHE A 83 -4.27 7.13 9.88
C PHE A 83 -5.00 7.54 8.61
N VAL A 84 -4.30 7.55 7.47
CA VAL A 84 -4.85 7.98 6.19
C VAL A 84 -5.72 6.89 5.54
N CYS A 85 -5.28 5.61 5.54
CA CYS A 85 -6.11 4.47 5.07
C CYS A 85 -7.40 4.34 5.93
N TYR A 86 -7.36 4.78 7.20
CA TYR A 86 -8.54 4.90 8.07
C TYR A 86 -9.43 6.11 7.73
N SER A 87 -8.86 7.30 7.50
CA SER A 87 -9.62 8.52 7.15
C SER A 87 -10.33 8.43 5.79
N ASP A 88 -9.72 7.85 4.76
CA ASP A 88 -10.36 7.71 3.44
C ASP A 88 -11.48 6.68 3.43
N LYS A 89 -11.34 5.58 4.19
CA LYS A 89 -12.45 4.64 4.40
C LYS A 89 -13.61 5.29 5.15
N VAL A 90 -13.35 6.13 6.15
CA VAL A 90 -14.39 6.91 6.84
C VAL A 90 -15.05 7.90 5.87
N ALA A 91 -14.28 8.56 5.01
CA ALA A 91 -14.81 9.47 4.00
C ALA A 91 -15.67 8.75 2.95
N CYS A 92 -15.25 7.57 2.47
CA CYS A 92 -15.99 6.75 1.51
C CYS A 92 -17.20 6.01 2.12
N LEU A 93 -17.22 5.74 3.44
CA LEU A 93 -18.36 5.12 4.12
C LEU A 93 -19.44 6.16 4.51
N CYS A 94 -19.08 7.44 4.52
CA CYS A 94 -19.99 8.56 4.79
C CYS A 94 -20.59 9.20 3.52
N ALA A 95 -20.31 8.64 2.33
CA ALA A 95 -20.90 9.03 1.05
C ALA A 95 -21.83 7.91 0.53
#